data_AF-A0A0D6MBQ2-F1
#
_entry.id   AF-A0A0D6MBQ2-F1
#
_cell.length_a   1.000
_cell.length_b   1.000
_cell.length_c   1.000
_cell.angle_alpha   90.00
_cell.angle_beta   90.00
_cell.angle_gamma   90.00
#
_symmetry.space_group_name_H-M   'P 1'
#
loop_
_entity.id
_entity.type
_entity.pdbx_description
1 polymer ?
#
loop_
_entity_poly.entity_id
_entity_poly.type
_entity_poly.pdbx_seq_one_letter_code
_entity_poly.pdbx_strand_id
1 'polypeptide(L)'
;MRSLVTSSGQRNRLLQRVLDRPGLFGLISYAAALYYAAFILDYRNAEHTRISEHALMPGLVTERFDKDGLAAEYLQGLRENVKNKQDYICKCLQDAGLSCHKQRWWSTNVSGTNVYAVLRAPRATGVEAMLFAVDLTQREAAAMVMAYAAFARQQVYWARDLFFVFVDGGAPGMDAWLSEYHLVEDNALRGDPLPEMGGVMIGGVVMKSQATKSTKDPIVRIELNHLNGQLPNLDLFNSVVRIAGKGKFALHSTVYGVRDVEQGGSDWHMLVPLRAMYTQAFVAVEGIHSVMGKYGVQAYRDWTYLNTLTVPRTWLLMHAIGLCTWMASTKYFAEYGENAKNDVIFLGMSMLIPWGLMIPTPVTEIQSLRFFLLLECSLTAAAVSLVNFSLALCFALVAVPVLIKFTQDNEKRPRALLRTALALACHPAGIYGLFLVYGKPYLGYGGKALSLDVDTFTNALLRLVKENLVYGSHVLPLLLVLVLPMWNLVLPLALVRLKLVQHVDAEAQEAVDVRKDKNE
;
A
#
# COMPACT_ATOMS: atom_id res chain seq x y z
N MET A 1 30.68 -50.62 -2.71
CA MET A 1 30.35 -49.18 -2.82
C MET A 1 30.74 -48.51 -1.52
N ARG A 2 31.37 -47.33 -1.54
CA ARG A 2 31.83 -46.66 -0.31
C ARG A 2 30.64 -46.11 0.48
N SER A 3 30.65 -46.32 1.80
CA SER A 3 29.73 -45.66 2.73
C SER A 3 29.94 -44.15 2.69
N LEU A 4 28.91 -43.40 2.30
CA LEU A 4 28.93 -41.94 2.38
C LEU A 4 28.74 -41.51 3.84
N VAL A 5 29.88 -41.27 4.49
CA VAL A 5 30.08 -40.30 5.56
C VAL A 5 28.97 -40.25 6.61
N THR A 6 29.13 -41.06 7.66
CA THR A 6 28.59 -40.74 8.98
C THR A 6 29.26 -39.46 9.49
N SER A 7 28.69 -38.32 9.12
CA SER A 7 29.02 -37.03 9.73
C SER A 7 28.84 -37.18 11.25
N SER A 8 29.94 -37.09 12.00
CA SER A 8 29.96 -37.10 13.46
C SER A 8 29.37 -35.79 13.98
N GLY A 9 28.05 -35.65 13.83
CA GLY A 9 27.28 -34.43 14.00
C GLY A 9 27.13 -33.98 15.46
N GLN A 10 28.24 -33.68 16.13
CA GLN A 10 28.20 -32.81 17.30
C GLN A 10 27.71 -31.44 16.85
N ARG A 11 26.41 -31.16 17.05
CA ARG A 11 25.85 -29.82 16.89
C ARG A 11 26.71 -28.84 17.66
N ASN A 12 27.18 -27.79 16.98
CA ASN A 12 28.02 -26.78 17.59
C ASN A 12 27.32 -26.23 18.85
N ARG A 13 27.98 -26.28 20.02
CA ARG A 13 27.38 -25.92 21.33
C ARG A 13 26.77 -24.51 21.33
N LEU A 14 27.31 -23.61 20.49
CA LEU A 14 26.79 -22.26 20.31
C LEU A 14 25.45 -22.26 19.55
N LEU A 15 25.37 -22.99 18.44
CA LEU A 15 24.13 -23.20 17.68
C LEU A 15 23.08 -23.93 18.53
N GLN A 16 23.49 -24.92 19.33
CA GLN A 16 22.58 -25.64 20.23
C GLN A 16 21.97 -24.70 21.27
N ARG A 17 22.78 -23.87 21.96
CA ARG A 17 22.27 -22.84 22.90
C ARG A 17 21.29 -21.83 22.26
N VAL A 18 21.43 -21.57 20.96
CA VAL A 18 20.48 -20.73 20.19
C VAL A 18 19.17 -21.49 19.93
N LEU A 19 19.27 -22.72 19.43
CA LEU A 19 18.13 -23.61 19.15
C LEU A 19 17.38 -24.06 20.41
N ASP A 20 18.03 -24.10 21.56
CA ASP A 20 17.42 -24.42 22.87
C ASP A 20 16.53 -23.27 23.40
N ARG A 21 16.67 -22.05 22.84
CA ARG A 21 15.91 -20.84 23.25
C ARG A 21 15.43 -20.01 22.05
N PRO A 22 14.69 -20.60 21.10
CA PRO A 22 14.36 -19.94 19.83
C PRO A 22 13.53 -18.66 20.05
N GLY A 23 12.66 -18.65 21.06
CA GLY A 23 11.87 -17.48 21.44
C GLY A 23 12.68 -16.29 21.98
N LEU A 24 13.82 -16.54 22.62
CA LEU A 24 14.70 -15.46 23.11
C LEU A 24 15.50 -14.87 21.95
N PHE A 25 16.10 -15.72 21.12
CA PHE A 25 16.89 -15.27 19.96
C PHE A 25 16.02 -14.64 18.87
N GLY A 26 14.77 -15.09 18.69
CA GLY A 26 13.80 -14.42 17.82
C GLY A 26 13.37 -13.03 18.33
N LEU A 27 13.28 -12.83 19.65
CA LEU A 27 13.05 -11.50 20.22
C LEU A 27 14.29 -10.60 20.08
N ILE A 28 15.50 -11.14 20.22
CA ILE A 28 16.75 -10.41 20.02
C ILE A 28 16.93 -10.02 18.54
N SER A 29 16.64 -10.92 17.58
CA SER A 29 16.71 -10.58 16.15
C SER A 29 15.65 -9.55 15.75
N TYR A 30 14.44 -9.64 16.31
CA TYR A 30 13.40 -8.63 16.12
C TYR A 30 13.81 -7.27 16.71
N ALA A 31 14.38 -7.22 17.92
CA ALA A 31 14.89 -5.99 18.52
C ALA A 31 16.08 -5.40 17.73
N ALA A 32 16.97 -6.25 17.20
CA ALA A 32 18.06 -5.83 16.32
C ALA A 32 17.53 -5.28 14.98
N ALA A 33 16.48 -5.87 14.41
CA ALA A 33 15.82 -5.37 13.21
C ALA A 33 15.14 -4.01 13.45
N LEU A 34 14.48 -3.81 14.60
CA LEU A 34 13.93 -2.52 15.01
C LEU A 34 15.03 -1.46 15.16
N TYR A 35 16.13 -1.80 15.82
CA TYR A 35 17.28 -0.90 15.97
C TYR A 35 17.89 -0.55 14.61
N TYR A 36 18.08 -1.52 13.72
CA TYR A 36 18.62 -1.31 12.38
C TYR A 36 17.70 -0.44 11.50
N ALA A 37 16.38 -0.66 11.57
CA ALA A 37 15.40 0.19 10.90
C ALA A 37 15.44 1.64 11.43
N ALA A 38 15.48 1.82 12.76
CA ALA A 38 15.61 3.15 13.36
C ALA A 38 16.95 3.83 12.99
N PHE A 39 18.04 3.07 12.92
CA PHE A 39 19.37 3.57 12.56
C PHE A 39 19.44 4.05 11.10
N ILE A 40 18.81 3.34 10.16
CA ILE A 40 18.74 3.75 8.74
C ILE A 40 17.81 4.95 8.54
N LEU A 41 16.73 5.04 9.31
CA LEU A 41 15.74 6.12 9.21
C LEU A 41 16.16 7.41 9.95
N ASP A 42 17.21 7.37 10.78
CA ASP A 42 17.81 8.54 11.39
C ASP A 42 18.39 9.45 10.29
N TYR A 43 17.96 10.72 10.30
CA TYR A 43 18.34 11.74 9.32
C TYR A 43 19.86 11.85 9.16
N ARG A 44 20.62 11.63 10.25
CA ARG A 44 22.08 11.75 10.28
C ARG A 44 22.82 10.66 9.51
N ASN A 45 22.18 9.51 9.33
CA ASN A 45 22.76 8.34 8.64
C ASN A 45 22.24 8.19 7.20
N ALA A 46 21.14 8.87 6.86
CA ALA A 46 20.52 8.83 5.54
C ALA A 46 21.13 9.87 4.57
N GLU A 47 21.47 9.45 3.35
CA GLU A 47 21.93 10.38 2.31
C GLU A 47 20.81 11.34 1.86
N HIS A 48 21.00 12.64 2.06
CA HIS A 48 19.99 13.64 1.75
C HIS A 48 19.73 13.80 0.24
N THR A 49 18.53 13.42 -0.22
CA THR A 49 18.05 13.63 -1.61
C THR A 49 19.02 13.15 -2.70
N ARG A 50 19.68 12.00 -2.48
CA ARG A 50 20.53 11.34 -3.47
C ARG A 50 19.73 11.05 -4.73
N ILE A 51 20.21 11.51 -5.88
CA ILE A 51 19.66 11.14 -7.19
C ILE A 51 20.52 10.00 -7.72
N SER A 52 19.94 8.82 -7.93
CA SER A 52 20.64 7.62 -8.38
C SER A 52 20.85 7.60 -9.90
N GLU A 53 19.90 8.15 -10.65
CA GLU A 53 19.84 8.09 -12.10
C GLU A 53 20.37 9.37 -12.76
N HIS A 54 21.30 9.20 -13.70
CA HIS A 54 21.84 10.30 -14.50
C HIS A 54 20.83 10.93 -15.49
N ALA A 55 19.59 10.42 -15.60
CA ALA A 55 18.63 10.88 -16.58
C ALA A 55 17.96 12.24 -16.25
N LEU A 56 17.90 12.63 -14.98
CA LEU A 56 17.13 13.83 -14.54
C LEU A 56 17.98 15.09 -14.31
N MET A 57 19.30 14.95 -14.15
CA MET A 57 20.33 15.99 -13.89
C MET A 57 19.80 17.42 -13.56
N PRO A 58 19.12 17.65 -12.43
CA PRO A 58 18.44 18.92 -12.18
C PRO A 58 19.37 20.14 -12.11
N GLY A 59 20.67 19.93 -11.89
CA GLY A 59 21.69 21.00 -11.90
C GLY A 59 22.16 21.44 -13.28
N LEU A 60 21.69 20.84 -14.37
CA LEU A 60 22.02 21.22 -15.77
C LEU A 60 20.83 21.86 -16.51
N VAL A 61 19.69 22.05 -15.84
CA VAL A 61 18.47 22.61 -16.44
C VAL A 61 18.47 24.13 -16.31
N THR A 62 18.11 24.84 -17.38
CA THR A 62 17.88 26.29 -17.33
C THR A 62 16.49 26.59 -16.75
N GLU A 63 16.45 27.06 -15.51
CA GLU A 63 15.25 27.56 -14.84
C GLU A 63 14.66 28.77 -15.59
N ARG A 64 13.62 28.55 -16.42
CA ARG A 64 12.89 29.60 -17.12
C ARG A 64 11.39 29.30 -17.21
N PHE A 65 10.59 30.26 -16.76
CA PHE A 65 9.16 30.39 -17.03
C PHE A 65 8.86 31.89 -17.12
N ASP A 66 8.06 32.31 -18.10
CA ASP A 66 7.78 33.74 -18.38
C ASP A 66 6.30 33.99 -18.73
N LYS A 67 5.39 33.12 -18.28
CA LYS A 67 3.95 33.15 -18.60
C LYS A 67 3.04 33.46 -17.40
N ASP A 68 3.56 34.12 -16.36
CA ASP A 68 2.78 34.47 -15.16
C ASP A 68 1.53 35.31 -15.48
N GLY A 69 1.65 36.28 -16.40
CA GLY A 69 0.52 37.09 -16.86
C GLY A 69 -0.56 36.26 -17.61
N LEU A 70 -0.13 35.28 -18.40
CA LEU A 70 -1.05 34.37 -19.11
C LEU A 70 -1.76 33.41 -18.14
N ALA A 71 -1.08 32.98 -17.07
CA ALA A 71 -1.71 32.22 -16.00
C ALA A 71 -2.80 33.04 -15.26
N ALA A 72 -2.57 34.34 -15.04
CA ALA A 72 -3.58 35.22 -14.46
C ALA A 72 -4.79 35.42 -15.41
N GLU A 73 -4.56 35.56 -16.71
CA GLU A 73 -5.61 35.64 -17.73
C GLU A 73 -6.46 34.37 -17.79
N TYR A 74 -5.83 33.18 -17.87
CA TYR A 74 -6.54 31.91 -17.84
C TYR A 74 -7.30 31.69 -16.52
N LEU A 75 -6.77 32.14 -15.38
CA LEU A 75 -7.47 32.09 -14.11
C LEU A 75 -8.72 32.97 -14.09
N GLN A 76 -8.68 34.15 -14.71
CA GLN A 76 -9.85 35.01 -14.88
C GLN A 76 -10.89 34.34 -15.80
N GLY A 77 -10.50 33.84 -16.97
CA GLY A 77 -11.42 33.16 -17.88
C GLY A 77 -12.05 31.89 -17.29
N LEU A 78 -11.34 31.16 -16.42
CA LEU A 78 -11.88 30.03 -15.62
C LEU A 78 -12.83 30.46 -14.49
N ARG A 79 -12.78 31.73 -14.05
CA ARG A 79 -13.75 32.31 -13.11
C ARG A 79 -15.01 32.80 -13.82
N GLU A 80 -14.89 33.29 -15.05
CA GLU A 80 -16.01 33.73 -15.88
C GLU A 80 -16.79 32.53 -16.46
N ASN A 81 -16.09 31.54 -17.03
CA ASN A 81 -16.68 30.38 -17.71
C ASN A 81 -17.01 29.21 -16.75
N VAL A 82 -17.72 29.48 -15.65
CA VAL A 82 -17.95 28.47 -14.58
C VAL A 82 -18.66 27.21 -15.06
N LYS A 83 -19.60 27.34 -16.01
CA LYS A 83 -20.41 26.21 -16.54
C LYS A 83 -19.72 25.45 -17.68
N ASN A 84 -18.94 26.14 -18.52
CA ASN A 84 -18.35 25.59 -19.74
C ASN A 84 -16.81 25.62 -19.65
N LYS A 85 -16.25 25.25 -18.48
CA LYS A 85 -14.79 25.25 -18.25
C LYS A 85 -14.06 24.41 -19.30
N GLN A 86 -14.60 23.23 -19.60
CA GLN A 86 -14.03 22.28 -20.54
C GLN A 86 -13.89 22.87 -21.95
N ASP A 87 -14.91 23.62 -22.41
CA ASP A 87 -14.88 24.30 -23.70
C ASP A 87 -13.85 25.43 -23.72
N TYR A 88 -13.83 26.24 -22.67
CA TYR A 88 -12.88 27.35 -22.50
C TYR A 88 -11.43 26.86 -22.50
N ILE A 89 -11.11 25.84 -21.68
CA ILE A 89 -9.77 25.24 -21.61
C ILE A 89 -9.35 24.73 -22.98
N CYS A 90 -10.23 23.99 -23.66
CA CYS A 90 -9.87 23.38 -24.92
C CYS A 90 -9.66 24.40 -26.03
N LYS A 91 -10.47 25.47 -26.06
CA LYS A 91 -10.26 26.62 -26.94
C LYS A 91 -8.90 27.29 -26.68
N CYS A 92 -8.60 27.64 -25.42
CA CYS A 92 -7.33 28.31 -25.09
C CYS A 92 -6.09 27.47 -25.42
N LEU A 93 -6.17 26.14 -25.31
CA LEU A 93 -5.07 25.25 -25.67
C LEU A 93 -4.94 25.08 -27.20
N GLN A 94 -6.04 25.07 -27.93
CA GLN A 94 -6.04 25.11 -29.40
C GLN A 94 -5.49 26.44 -29.94
N ASP A 95 -5.91 27.58 -29.35
CA ASP A 95 -5.38 28.92 -29.64
C ASP A 95 -3.86 29.01 -29.34
N ALA A 96 -3.37 28.27 -28.34
CA ALA A 96 -1.95 28.11 -28.04
C ALA A 96 -1.20 27.15 -28.98
N GLY A 97 -1.89 26.46 -29.91
CA GLY A 97 -1.30 25.55 -30.89
C GLY A 97 -1.09 24.11 -30.41
N LEU A 98 -1.90 23.63 -29.45
CA LEU A 98 -1.90 22.26 -28.95
C LEU A 98 -3.12 21.47 -29.47
N SER A 99 -2.95 20.17 -29.73
CA SER A 99 -4.07 19.27 -29.99
C SER A 99 -4.86 19.10 -28.69
N CYS A 100 -6.11 19.56 -28.63
CA CYS A 100 -6.99 19.36 -27.47
C CYS A 100 -8.25 18.57 -27.82
N HIS A 101 -8.57 17.61 -26.95
CA HIS A 101 -9.66 16.65 -27.06
C HIS A 101 -10.46 16.61 -25.74
N LYS A 102 -11.68 16.07 -25.79
CA LYS A 102 -12.55 15.87 -24.61
C LYS A 102 -12.89 14.39 -24.51
N GLN A 103 -13.01 13.90 -23.28
CA GLN A 103 -13.38 12.53 -22.98
C GLN A 103 -14.53 12.56 -21.98
N ARG A 104 -15.72 12.09 -22.36
CA ARG A 104 -16.79 11.84 -21.39
C ARG A 104 -16.51 10.50 -20.73
N TRP A 105 -16.83 10.39 -19.46
CA TRP A 105 -16.71 9.15 -18.71
C TRP A 105 -17.91 8.98 -17.78
N TRP A 106 -18.21 7.73 -17.44
CA TRP A 106 -19.29 7.38 -16.53
C TRP A 106 -18.97 6.13 -15.71
N SER A 107 -19.49 6.15 -14.50
CA SER A 107 -19.66 5.03 -13.59
C SER A 107 -21.13 5.01 -13.15
N THR A 108 -21.55 3.94 -12.48
CA THR A 108 -22.97 3.63 -12.21
C THR A 108 -23.85 4.80 -11.74
N ASN A 109 -23.30 5.70 -10.91
CA ASN A 109 -24.01 6.87 -10.37
C ASN A 109 -23.30 8.23 -10.62
N VAL A 110 -22.19 8.26 -11.35
CA VAL A 110 -21.36 9.48 -11.53
C VAL A 110 -20.83 9.55 -12.95
N SER A 111 -20.96 10.71 -13.60
CA SER A 111 -20.34 10.99 -14.88
C SER A 111 -19.64 12.34 -14.87
N GLY A 112 -18.71 12.53 -15.80
CA GLY A 112 -17.94 13.77 -15.96
C GLY A 112 -17.39 13.91 -17.37
N THR A 113 -16.75 15.03 -17.64
CA THR A 113 -16.04 15.25 -18.92
C THR A 113 -14.65 15.81 -18.67
N ASN A 114 -13.65 14.95 -18.87
CA ASN A 114 -12.25 15.32 -18.85
C ASN A 114 -11.91 16.09 -20.14
N VAL A 115 -10.89 16.95 -20.04
CA VAL A 115 -10.26 17.58 -21.20
C VAL A 115 -8.79 17.22 -21.17
N TYR A 116 -8.20 16.89 -22.32
CA TYR A 116 -6.77 16.70 -22.39
C TYR A 116 -6.17 17.35 -23.64
N ALA A 117 -4.94 17.81 -23.51
CA ALA A 117 -4.16 18.32 -24.63
C ALA A 117 -2.82 17.58 -24.77
N VAL A 118 -2.35 17.45 -25.99
CA VAL A 118 -1.14 16.70 -26.35
C VAL A 118 -0.13 17.63 -27.02
N LEU A 119 1.10 17.59 -26.52
CA LEU A 119 2.28 18.17 -27.15
C LEU A 119 3.22 17.04 -27.57
N ARG A 120 3.40 16.85 -28.88
CA ARG A 120 4.37 15.89 -29.42
C ARG A 120 5.80 16.44 -29.32
N ALA A 121 6.74 15.59 -28.94
CA ALA A 121 8.16 15.92 -28.87
C ALA A 121 8.74 16.18 -30.27
N PRO A 122 9.29 17.37 -30.56
CA PRO A 122 9.93 17.63 -31.86
C PRO A 122 11.27 16.87 -32.03
N ARG A 123 11.85 16.32 -30.96
CA ARG A 123 13.18 15.67 -30.98
C ARG A 123 13.16 14.16 -30.74
N ALA A 124 11.98 13.53 -30.65
CA ALA A 124 11.85 12.12 -30.31
C ALA A 124 10.69 11.44 -31.05
N THR A 125 10.67 10.11 -31.02
CA THR A 125 9.70 9.26 -31.73
C THR A 125 8.38 9.04 -30.98
N GLY A 126 8.10 9.80 -29.92
CA GLY A 126 6.85 9.69 -29.13
C GLY A 126 6.71 8.40 -28.30
N VAL A 127 7.77 7.59 -28.15
CA VAL A 127 7.76 6.29 -27.45
C VAL A 127 7.63 6.43 -25.92
N GLU A 128 7.99 7.59 -25.37
CA GLU A 128 7.84 7.93 -23.95
C GLU A 128 7.03 9.22 -23.80
N ALA A 129 6.17 9.25 -22.78
CA ALA A 129 5.30 10.36 -22.44
C ALA A 129 5.43 10.79 -20.97
N MET A 130 5.19 12.06 -20.70
CA MET A 130 5.05 12.65 -19.37
C MET A 130 3.66 13.25 -19.21
N LEU A 131 3.10 13.11 -18.00
CA LEU A 131 1.71 13.46 -17.71
C LEU A 131 1.63 14.60 -16.68
N PHE A 132 0.99 15.70 -17.05
CA PHE A 132 0.64 16.79 -16.15
C PHE A 132 -0.87 16.75 -15.92
N ALA A 133 -1.31 16.36 -14.72
CA ALA A 133 -2.73 16.26 -14.40
C ALA A 133 -3.17 17.25 -13.33
N VAL A 134 -4.42 17.73 -13.45
CA VAL A 134 -4.99 18.71 -12.53
C VAL A 134 -6.51 18.52 -12.40
N ASP A 135 -7.02 18.73 -11.20
CA ASP A 135 -8.46 18.69 -10.92
C ASP A 135 -9.14 19.99 -11.39
N LEU A 136 -10.24 19.89 -12.15
CA LEU A 136 -11.03 21.04 -12.61
C LEU A 136 -11.71 21.85 -11.49
N THR A 137 -11.74 21.33 -10.26
CA THR A 137 -12.09 22.11 -9.06
C THR A 137 -10.99 23.11 -8.69
N GLN A 138 -9.72 22.78 -8.94
CA GLN A 138 -8.53 23.55 -8.59
C GLN A 138 -8.15 24.57 -9.66
N ARG A 139 -9.00 25.61 -9.82
CA ARG A 139 -8.87 26.64 -10.89
C ARG A 139 -7.48 27.26 -11.01
N GLU A 140 -6.80 27.52 -9.89
CA GLU A 140 -5.45 28.12 -9.87
C GLU A 140 -4.40 27.17 -10.43
N ALA A 141 -4.40 25.91 -10.00
CA ALA A 141 -3.53 24.89 -10.57
C ALA A 141 -3.86 24.65 -12.06
N ALA A 142 -5.14 24.66 -12.43
CA ALA A 142 -5.55 24.49 -13.82
C ALA A 142 -5.01 25.63 -14.71
N ALA A 143 -5.14 26.89 -14.27
CA ALA A 143 -4.59 28.04 -14.98
C ALA A 143 -3.06 27.98 -15.13
N MET A 144 -2.35 27.55 -14.08
CA MET A 144 -0.89 27.35 -14.14
C MET A 144 -0.49 26.24 -15.12
N VAL A 145 -1.20 25.10 -15.13
CA VAL A 145 -0.96 24.00 -16.08
C VAL A 145 -1.28 24.43 -17.52
N MET A 146 -2.34 25.21 -17.75
CA MET A 146 -2.64 25.80 -19.07
C MET A 146 -1.52 26.74 -19.55
N ALA A 147 -1.06 27.66 -18.69
CA ALA A 147 0.02 28.58 -19.03
C ALA A 147 1.35 27.86 -19.25
N TYR A 148 1.62 26.79 -18.51
CA TYR A 148 2.76 25.91 -18.73
C TYR A 148 2.65 25.10 -20.02
N ALA A 149 1.47 24.62 -20.41
CA ALA A 149 1.26 23.97 -21.70
C ALA A 149 1.53 24.94 -22.87
N ALA A 150 1.02 26.16 -22.79
CA ALA A 150 1.28 27.23 -23.76
C ALA A 150 2.77 27.62 -23.80
N PHE A 151 3.45 27.69 -22.65
CA PHE A 151 4.91 27.88 -22.58
C PHE A 151 5.66 26.73 -23.25
N ALA A 152 5.32 25.48 -22.91
CA ALA A 152 5.96 24.28 -23.41
C ALA A 152 5.83 24.16 -24.93
N ARG A 153 4.69 24.55 -25.51
CA ARG A 153 4.48 24.55 -26.97
C ARG A 153 5.46 25.47 -27.73
N GLN A 154 5.99 26.51 -27.08
CA GLN A 154 6.98 27.44 -27.63
C GLN A 154 8.42 26.92 -27.51
N GLN A 155 8.66 25.84 -26.77
CA GLN A 155 10.00 25.26 -26.58
C GLN A 155 10.25 24.09 -27.53
N VAL A 156 11.46 24.03 -28.10
CA VAL A 156 11.85 23.02 -29.12
C VAL A 156 12.73 21.90 -28.54
N TYR A 157 13.07 21.95 -27.25
CA TYR A 157 14.03 21.02 -26.65
C TYR A 157 13.42 19.71 -26.12
N TRP A 158 12.09 19.55 -26.13
CA TRP A 158 11.43 18.36 -25.57
C TRP A 158 11.79 17.07 -26.29
N ALA A 159 12.13 16.05 -25.51
CA ALA A 159 12.48 14.70 -25.95
C ALA A 159 11.41 13.65 -25.61
N ARG A 160 10.25 14.07 -25.07
CA ARG A 160 9.13 13.22 -24.64
C ARG A 160 7.81 13.94 -24.90
N ASP A 161 6.78 13.19 -25.23
CA ASP A 161 5.45 13.75 -25.44
C ASP A 161 4.89 14.25 -24.10
N LEU A 162 4.26 15.42 -24.07
CA LEU A 162 3.66 15.98 -22.86
C LEU A 162 2.13 15.94 -22.98
N PHE A 163 1.48 15.25 -22.05
CA PHE A 163 0.03 15.19 -21.92
C PHE A 163 -0.41 16.10 -20.78
N PHE A 164 -1.37 16.99 -21.05
CA PHE A 164 -1.96 17.90 -20.08
C PHE A 164 -3.41 17.51 -19.86
N VAL A 165 -3.74 16.89 -18.71
CA VAL A 165 -5.06 16.31 -18.43
C VAL A 165 -5.77 17.11 -17.33
N PHE A 166 -6.91 17.68 -17.69
CA PHE A 166 -7.80 18.44 -16.83
C PHE A 166 -8.99 17.55 -16.47
N VAL A 167 -8.95 17.02 -15.26
CA VAL A 167 -9.80 15.94 -14.79
C VAL A 167 -11.08 16.50 -14.17
N ASP A 168 -12.22 15.94 -14.59
CA ASP A 168 -13.51 16.17 -13.95
C ASP A 168 -13.81 15.05 -12.95
N GLY A 169 -14.52 15.33 -11.86
CA GLY A 169 -14.89 14.34 -10.84
C GLY A 169 -13.75 13.67 -10.06
N GLY A 170 -12.50 14.15 -10.15
CA GLY A 170 -11.38 13.72 -9.30
C GLY A 170 -10.80 12.34 -9.69
N ALA A 171 -10.47 11.51 -8.69
CA ALA A 171 -9.77 10.23 -8.94
C ALA A 171 -10.50 9.27 -9.91
N PRO A 172 -11.84 9.09 -9.86
CA PRO A 172 -12.56 8.31 -10.87
C PRO A 172 -12.43 8.84 -12.29
N GLY A 173 -12.47 10.16 -12.49
CA GLY A 173 -12.27 10.75 -13.83
C GLY A 173 -10.85 10.52 -14.35
N MET A 174 -9.85 10.53 -13.48
CA MET A 174 -8.47 10.21 -13.86
C MET A 174 -8.31 8.74 -14.23
N ASP A 175 -8.89 7.83 -13.44
CA ASP A 175 -8.83 6.39 -13.68
C ASP A 175 -9.54 6.04 -15.01
N ALA A 176 -10.64 6.71 -15.36
CA ALA A 176 -11.31 6.58 -16.65
C ALA A 176 -10.51 7.14 -17.83
N TRP A 177 -9.61 8.10 -17.61
CA TRP A 177 -8.70 8.58 -18.66
C TRP A 177 -7.52 7.61 -18.84
N LEU A 178 -6.95 7.12 -17.73
CA LEU A 178 -5.85 6.17 -17.73
C LEU A 178 -6.26 4.78 -18.25
N SER A 179 -7.48 4.32 -17.96
CA SER A 179 -8.00 3.03 -18.45
C SER A 179 -8.02 3.00 -19.98
N GLU A 180 -8.57 4.05 -20.61
CA GLU A 180 -8.60 4.18 -22.07
C GLU A 180 -7.19 4.40 -22.65
N TYR A 181 -6.31 5.17 -21.97
CA TYR A 181 -4.93 5.37 -22.41
C TYR A 181 -4.10 4.08 -22.41
N HIS A 182 -4.29 3.24 -21.39
CA HIS A 182 -3.59 1.97 -21.23
C HIS A 182 -4.34 0.76 -21.86
N LEU A 183 -5.48 1.00 -22.52
CA LEU A 183 -6.35 -0.03 -23.11
C LEU A 183 -6.76 -1.12 -22.12
N VAL A 184 -7.06 -0.74 -20.87
CA VAL A 184 -7.51 -1.62 -19.80
C VAL A 184 -9.02 -1.51 -19.66
N GLU A 185 -9.73 -2.60 -19.97
CA GLU A 185 -11.19 -2.67 -19.80
C GLU A 185 -11.58 -2.72 -18.31
N ASP A 186 -12.49 -1.82 -17.90
CA ASP A 186 -13.11 -1.82 -16.58
C ASP A 186 -14.65 -1.93 -16.71
N ASN A 187 -15.26 -2.74 -15.85
CA ASN A 187 -16.69 -3.00 -15.86
C ASN A 187 -17.50 -1.94 -15.09
N ALA A 188 -16.89 -1.26 -14.11
CA ALA A 188 -17.55 -0.30 -13.23
C ALA A 188 -17.35 1.15 -13.67
N LEU A 189 -16.35 1.42 -14.52
CA LEU A 189 -15.93 2.74 -14.96
C LEU A 189 -15.59 2.69 -16.45
N ARG A 190 -16.15 3.59 -17.27
CA ARG A 190 -15.92 3.61 -18.73
C ARG A 190 -15.69 5.03 -19.24
N GLY A 191 -14.82 5.17 -20.24
CA GLY A 191 -14.60 6.41 -20.97
C GLY A 191 -15.06 6.31 -22.43
N ASP A 192 -15.26 7.46 -23.07
CA ASP A 192 -15.14 7.55 -24.53
C ASP A 192 -13.67 7.24 -24.92
N PRO A 193 -13.42 6.54 -26.05
CA PRO A 193 -12.06 6.20 -26.49
C PRO A 193 -11.28 7.46 -26.86
N LEU A 194 -9.98 7.48 -26.56
CA LEU A 194 -9.12 8.65 -26.76
C LEU A 194 -8.74 8.82 -28.25
N PRO A 195 -9.08 9.97 -28.90
CA PRO A 195 -8.70 10.22 -30.30
C PRO A 195 -7.19 10.27 -30.54
N GLU A 196 -6.41 10.58 -29.50
CA GLU A 196 -4.97 10.74 -29.57
C GLU A 196 -4.28 10.10 -28.34
N MET A 197 -3.46 9.08 -28.59
CA MET A 197 -2.67 8.34 -27.59
C MET A 197 -1.16 8.53 -27.82
N GLY A 198 -0.33 8.23 -26.82
CA GLY A 198 1.12 8.37 -26.88
C GLY A 198 1.86 7.11 -26.47
N GLY A 199 3.17 7.24 -26.26
CA GLY A 199 4.02 6.18 -25.75
C GLY A 199 3.83 5.89 -24.26
N VAL A 200 4.75 5.12 -23.68
CA VAL A 200 4.69 4.71 -22.27
C VAL A 200 4.80 5.93 -21.36
N MET A 201 3.85 6.07 -20.43
CA MET A 201 3.87 7.10 -19.40
C MET A 201 4.97 6.78 -18.38
N ILE A 202 6.08 7.52 -18.42
CA ILE A 202 7.23 7.28 -17.53
C ILE A 202 7.15 8.06 -16.21
N GLY A 203 6.22 9.00 -16.08
CA GLY A 203 6.06 9.82 -14.89
C GLY A 203 4.92 10.82 -14.99
N GLY A 204 4.25 11.06 -13.86
CA GLY A 204 3.16 12.01 -13.72
C GLY A 204 3.45 13.08 -12.67
N VAL A 205 3.05 14.32 -12.95
CA VAL A 205 3.05 15.45 -12.02
C VAL A 205 1.62 15.92 -11.84
N VAL A 206 1.10 15.85 -10.61
CA VAL A 206 -0.25 16.32 -10.29
C VAL A 206 -0.18 17.62 -9.52
N MET A 207 -0.66 18.71 -10.12
CA MET A 207 -0.65 20.03 -9.49
C MET A 207 -1.90 20.24 -8.65
N LYS A 208 -1.72 20.58 -7.37
CA LYS A 208 -2.78 21.03 -6.46
C LYS A 208 -2.45 22.45 -6.01
N SER A 209 -3.44 23.36 -6.01
CA SER A 209 -3.33 24.62 -5.25
C SER A 209 -3.93 24.41 -3.86
N GLN A 210 -3.38 25.08 -2.86
CA GLN A 210 -4.02 25.20 -1.55
C GLN A 210 -3.96 26.68 -1.16
N ALA A 211 -5.13 27.33 -1.19
CA ALA A 211 -5.28 28.73 -0.79
C ALA A 211 -5.07 28.90 0.73
N THR A 212 -3.81 28.98 1.16
CA THR A 212 -3.43 29.31 2.52
C THR A 212 -3.54 30.82 2.75
N LYS A 213 -4.24 31.23 3.81
CA LYS A 213 -4.28 32.62 4.23
C LYS A 213 -2.90 33.05 4.74
N SER A 214 -2.21 33.87 3.95
CA SER A 214 -1.07 34.71 4.37
C SER A 214 -0.01 33.99 5.23
N THR A 215 0.73 33.06 4.62
CA THR A 215 2.08 32.73 5.09
C THR A 215 3.07 33.62 4.34
N LYS A 216 4.04 34.21 5.06
CA LYS A 216 5.04 35.12 4.47
C LYS A 216 5.93 34.43 3.43
N ASP A 217 6.12 33.13 3.58
CA ASP A 217 7.01 32.32 2.75
C ASP A 217 6.17 31.29 1.96
N PRO A 218 6.34 31.21 0.62
CA PRO A 218 5.70 30.17 -0.19
C PRO A 218 6.33 28.79 0.07
N ILE A 219 5.46 27.79 0.29
CA ILE A 219 5.85 26.42 0.66
C ILE A 219 5.34 25.45 -0.40
N VAL A 220 6.21 24.57 -0.89
CA VAL A 220 5.82 23.47 -1.78
C VAL A 220 5.53 22.24 -0.92
N ARG A 221 4.28 21.78 -0.90
CA ARG A 221 3.92 20.52 -0.26
C ARG A 221 4.01 19.38 -1.27
N ILE A 222 4.72 18.31 -0.92
CA ILE A 222 4.89 17.14 -1.79
C ILE A 222 4.22 15.92 -1.14
N GLU A 223 3.40 15.23 -1.93
CA GLU A 223 2.65 14.01 -1.60
C GLU A 223 3.06 12.92 -2.62
N LEU A 224 3.22 11.67 -2.18
CA LEU A 224 3.81 10.59 -2.99
C LEU A 224 2.91 9.34 -3.10
N ASN A 225 1.68 9.39 -2.58
CA ASN A 225 0.90 8.20 -2.27
C ASN A 225 0.16 7.63 -3.49
N HIS A 226 0.68 6.53 -4.03
CA HIS A 226 0.02 5.76 -5.10
C HIS A 226 -0.85 4.65 -4.52
N LEU A 227 -1.79 4.16 -5.33
CA LEU A 227 -2.72 3.10 -4.98
C LEU A 227 -1.95 1.86 -4.47
N ASN A 228 -2.55 1.15 -3.51
CA ASN A 228 -1.94 0.01 -2.84
C ASN A 228 -0.58 0.30 -2.16
N GLY A 229 -0.17 1.56 -1.97
CA GLY A 229 1.08 1.92 -1.30
C GLY A 229 2.33 1.82 -2.18
N GLN A 230 2.16 1.79 -3.50
CA GLN A 230 3.27 1.92 -4.43
C GLN A 230 4.00 3.26 -4.26
N LEU A 231 5.28 3.27 -4.63
CA LEU A 231 6.14 4.45 -4.58
C LEU A 231 6.46 4.93 -6.01
N PRO A 232 6.43 6.25 -6.28
CA PRO A 232 6.97 6.79 -7.52
C PRO A 232 8.50 6.66 -7.54
N ASN A 233 9.11 6.88 -8.71
CA ASN A 233 10.57 6.96 -8.80
C ASN A 233 11.10 8.04 -7.82
N LEU A 234 11.93 7.61 -6.87
CA LEU A 234 12.51 8.47 -5.84
C LEU A 234 13.38 9.59 -6.44
N ASP A 235 13.97 9.38 -7.62
CA ASP A 235 14.80 10.38 -8.28
C ASP A 235 13.99 11.53 -8.87
N LEU A 236 12.73 11.28 -9.27
CA LEU A 236 11.79 12.34 -9.65
C LEU A 236 11.47 13.22 -8.45
N PHE A 237 11.16 12.60 -7.30
CA PHE A 237 10.93 13.31 -6.04
C PHE A 237 12.15 14.13 -5.60
N ASN A 238 13.33 13.51 -5.54
CA ASN A 238 14.57 14.16 -5.14
C ASN A 238 14.95 15.31 -6.09
N SER A 239 14.64 15.18 -7.39
CA SER A 239 14.80 16.27 -8.35
C SER A 239 13.88 17.44 -8.07
N VAL A 240 12.59 17.21 -7.78
CA VAL A 240 11.64 18.28 -7.40
C VAL A 240 12.07 18.99 -6.12
N VAL A 241 12.44 18.25 -5.07
CA VAL A 241 12.95 18.83 -3.81
C VAL A 241 14.20 19.68 -4.06
N ARG A 242 15.13 19.16 -4.87
CA ARG A 242 16.40 19.84 -5.18
C ARG A 242 16.23 21.10 -6.03
N ILE A 243 15.27 21.12 -6.96
CA ILE A 243 14.94 22.30 -7.78
C ILE A 243 14.21 23.36 -6.92
N ALA A 244 13.27 22.94 -6.07
CA ALA A 244 12.54 23.87 -5.20
C ALA A 244 13.47 24.56 -4.17
N GLY A 245 14.35 23.78 -3.52
CA GLY A 245 15.21 24.25 -2.44
C GLY A 245 16.56 24.87 -2.85
N LYS A 246 16.88 24.97 -4.14
CA LYS A 246 18.13 25.60 -4.64
C LYS A 246 17.80 26.65 -5.72
N GLY A 247 18.82 27.40 -6.14
CA GLY A 247 18.68 28.35 -7.25
C GLY A 247 17.87 29.59 -6.89
N LYS A 248 17.10 30.11 -7.85
CA LYS A 248 16.39 31.38 -7.71
C LYS A 248 15.10 31.31 -6.88
N PHE A 249 14.55 30.10 -6.69
CA PHE A 249 13.23 29.93 -6.08
C PHE A 249 13.28 29.90 -4.56
N ALA A 250 14.31 29.29 -3.96
CA ALA A 250 14.52 29.20 -2.52
C ALA A 250 13.27 28.78 -1.71
N LEU A 251 12.46 27.89 -2.28
CA LEU A 251 11.19 27.45 -1.71
C LEU A 251 11.43 26.36 -0.66
N HIS A 252 10.85 26.53 0.53
CA HIS A 252 10.84 25.46 1.51
C HIS A 252 9.88 24.35 1.05
N SER A 253 10.42 23.20 0.69
CA SER A 253 9.65 21.98 0.43
C SER A 253 9.28 21.28 1.74
N THR A 254 8.01 20.94 1.94
CA THR A 254 7.56 20.11 3.08
C THR A 254 6.96 18.81 2.60
N VAL A 255 7.53 17.69 3.05
CA VAL A 255 7.04 16.34 2.73
C VAL A 255 5.97 15.99 3.76
N TYR A 256 4.76 15.62 3.31
CA TYR A 256 3.59 15.44 4.19
C TYR A 256 3.31 16.65 5.12
N GLY A 257 3.76 17.86 4.76
CA GLY A 257 3.56 19.06 5.58
C GLY A 257 4.20 19.00 6.98
N VAL A 258 5.22 18.17 7.17
CA VAL A 258 6.09 18.19 8.36
C VAL A 258 7.16 19.27 8.19
N ARG A 259 7.54 19.97 9.25
CA ARG A 259 8.72 20.84 9.29
C ARG A 259 9.76 20.25 10.25
N ASP A 260 10.75 19.57 9.70
CA ASP A 260 11.80 18.88 10.47
C ASP A 260 12.65 19.86 11.30
N VAL A 261 12.85 19.56 12.58
CA VAL A 261 13.74 20.31 13.48
C VAL A 261 15.15 20.48 12.90
N GLU A 262 15.72 19.46 12.26
CA GLU A 262 17.08 19.54 11.68
C GLU A 262 17.11 20.38 10.38
N GLN A 263 15.93 20.82 9.88
CA GLN A 263 15.76 21.79 8.79
C GLN A 263 15.17 23.14 9.28
N GLY A 264 15.21 23.41 10.59
CA GLY A 264 14.72 24.67 11.19
C GLY A 264 13.22 24.69 11.54
N GLY A 265 12.58 23.51 11.59
CA GLY A 265 11.19 23.32 11.98
C GLY A 265 10.98 22.97 13.46
N SER A 266 9.79 22.44 13.76
CA SER A 266 9.34 22.06 15.11
C SER A 266 9.14 20.56 15.31
N ASP A 267 9.12 19.80 14.22
CA ASP A 267 8.64 18.42 14.20
C ASP A 267 9.79 17.41 14.21
N TRP A 268 9.60 16.29 14.90
CA TRP A 268 10.60 15.23 15.00
C TRP A 268 10.89 14.57 13.64
N HIS A 269 12.18 14.32 13.32
CA HIS A 269 12.64 13.75 12.04
C HIS A 269 11.91 12.46 11.63
N MET A 270 11.60 11.54 12.55
CA MET A 270 10.86 10.30 12.22
C MET A 270 9.39 10.53 11.83
N LEU A 271 8.84 11.73 12.06
CA LEU A 271 7.44 12.01 11.73
C LEU A 271 7.17 11.99 10.22
N VAL A 272 8.17 12.32 9.37
CA VAL A 272 8.04 12.17 7.91
C VAL A 272 7.95 10.69 7.51
N PRO A 273 8.92 9.80 7.85
CA PRO A 273 8.80 8.36 7.61
C PRO A 273 7.51 7.76 8.17
N LEU A 274 7.14 8.07 9.41
CA LEU A 274 5.94 7.50 10.05
C LEU A 274 4.64 7.97 9.41
N ARG A 275 4.53 9.24 8.98
CA ARG A 275 3.38 9.72 8.20
C ARG A 275 3.33 9.06 6.83
N ALA A 276 4.46 8.97 6.12
CA ALA A 276 4.56 8.30 4.82
C ALA A 276 4.07 6.84 4.92
N MET A 277 4.58 6.10 5.92
CA MET A 277 4.17 4.72 6.18
C MET A 277 2.68 4.62 6.48
N TYR A 278 2.17 5.48 7.36
CA TYR A 278 0.76 5.51 7.72
C TYR A 278 -0.15 5.77 6.51
N THR A 279 0.18 6.76 5.67
CA THR A 279 -0.64 7.09 4.50
C THR A 279 -0.59 5.97 3.47
N GLN A 280 0.58 5.42 3.18
CA GLN A 280 0.74 4.30 2.24
C GLN A 280 0.02 3.02 2.68
N ALA A 281 0.00 2.73 3.98
CA ALA A 281 -0.62 1.52 4.52
C ALA A 281 -2.16 1.61 4.63
N PHE A 282 -2.73 2.81 4.83
CA PHE A 282 -4.16 2.96 5.22
C PHE A 282 -4.97 3.99 4.41
N VAL A 283 -4.37 4.66 3.42
CA VAL A 283 -5.04 5.61 2.53
C VAL A 283 -4.89 5.14 1.07
N ALA A 284 -5.88 4.38 0.59
CA ALA A 284 -5.86 3.84 -0.77
C ALA A 284 -5.90 4.94 -1.87
N VAL A 285 -6.60 6.05 -1.61
CA VAL A 285 -6.73 7.20 -2.52
C VAL A 285 -6.66 8.50 -1.73
N GLU A 286 -5.65 9.34 -1.99
CA GLU A 286 -5.50 10.69 -1.43
C GLU A 286 -5.70 11.79 -2.49
N GLY A 287 -5.61 11.44 -3.78
CA GLY A 287 -5.95 12.34 -4.87
C GLY A 287 -5.82 11.68 -6.23
N ILE A 288 -5.90 12.51 -7.28
CA ILE A 288 -5.78 12.13 -8.69
C ILE A 288 -4.46 11.36 -8.98
N HIS A 289 -3.36 11.68 -8.30
CA HIS A 289 -2.10 10.96 -8.46
C HIS A 289 -2.18 9.49 -8.01
N SER A 290 -3.07 9.15 -7.07
CA SER A 290 -3.07 7.82 -6.47
C SER A 290 -3.33 6.71 -7.50
N VAL A 291 -4.25 6.94 -8.45
CA VAL A 291 -4.62 5.92 -9.45
C VAL A 291 -3.52 5.64 -10.48
N MET A 292 -2.50 6.50 -10.62
CA MET A 292 -1.41 6.33 -11.59
C MET A 292 -0.57 5.06 -11.34
N GLY A 293 -0.49 4.57 -10.09
CA GLY A 293 0.24 3.35 -9.76
C GLY A 293 -0.42 2.05 -10.26
N LYS A 294 -1.72 2.07 -10.57
CA LYS A 294 -2.50 0.91 -11.03
C LYS A 294 -1.88 0.20 -12.26
N TYR A 295 -1.02 0.89 -13.01
CA TYR A 295 -0.49 0.46 -14.31
C TYR A 295 1.02 0.07 -14.30
N GLY A 296 1.73 0.02 -13.15
CA GLY A 296 3.15 -0.36 -13.04
C GLY A 296 3.42 -1.83 -12.64
N VAL A 297 4.38 -2.53 -13.30
CA VAL A 297 4.55 -4.02 -13.29
C VAL A 297 6.06 -4.41 -13.40
N GLN A 298 6.60 -5.63 -13.15
CA GLN A 298 6.09 -7.02 -13.04
C GLN A 298 6.57 -7.79 -11.75
N ALA A 299 6.99 -9.06 -11.84
CA ALA A 299 7.05 -10.05 -10.73
C ALA A 299 8.06 -11.22 -10.98
N TYR A 300 8.40 -12.03 -9.95
CA TYR A 300 9.18 -13.29 -10.09
C TYR A 300 8.95 -14.36 -8.97
N ARG A 301 9.44 -15.60 -9.17
CA ARG A 301 9.05 -16.90 -8.55
C ARG A 301 10.20 -17.93 -8.54
N ASP A 302 10.37 -18.78 -7.50
CA ASP A 302 10.97 -20.13 -7.65
C ASP A 302 10.65 -21.17 -6.52
N TRP A 303 11.10 -22.43 -6.67
CA TRP A 303 10.68 -23.64 -5.94
C TRP A 303 11.81 -24.43 -5.25
N THR A 304 11.50 -25.24 -4.22
CA THR A 304 12.25 -26.47 -3.85
C THR A 304 11.35 -27.49 -3.10
N TYR A 305 11.76 -28.77 -3.06
CA TYR A 305 10.95 -29.92 -2.63
C TYR A 305 10.98 -30.22 -1.12
N LEU A 306 9.84 -30.64 -0.55
CA LEU A 306 9.64 -30.96 0.87
C LEU A 306 8.98 -32.35 1.08
N ASN A 307 9.78 -33.42 1.03
CA ASN A 307 9.28 -34.81 1.11
C ASN A 307 8.82 -35.30 2.51
N THR A 308 8.75 -34.43 3.52
CA THR A 308 8.42 -34.81 4.90
C THR A 308 7.34 -33.92 5.54
N LEU A 309 6.70 -33.04 4.77
CA LEU A 309 5.83 -32.00 5.32
C LEU A 309 4.37 -32.19 4.87
N THR A 310 3.55 -32.70 5.78
CA THR A 310 2.10 -32.83 5.58
C THR A 310 1.43 -31.46 5.72
N VAL A 311 0.61 -31.08 4.73
CA VAL A 311 -0.22 -29.87 4.80
C VAL A 311 -1.27 -30.05 5.90
N PRO A 312 -1.30 -29.22 6.97
CA PRO A 312 -2.28 -29.34 8.03
C PRO A 312 -3.69 -29.13 7.49
N ARG A 313 -4.63 -30.00 7.89
CA ARG A 313 -6.03 -29.91 7.47
C ARG A 313 -6.67 -28.62 7.98
N THR A 314 -6.30 -28.19 9.19
CA THR A 314 -6.75 -26.93 9.76
C THR A 314 -6.21 -25.72 9.00
N TRP A 315 -4.95 -25.74 8.55
CA TRP A 315 -4.37 -24.67 7.73
C TRP A 315 -5.18 -24.47 6.45
N LEU A 316 -5.44 -25.55 5.71
CA LEU A 316 -6.19 -25.53 4.45
C LEU A 316 -7.64 -25.07 4.68
N LEU A 317 -8.29 -25.55 5.75
CA LEU A 317 -9.68 -25.25 6.05
C LEU A 317 -9.89 -23.79 6.49
N MET A 318 -8.99 -23.21 7.29
CA MET A 318 -9.08 -21.78 7.65
C MET A 318 -8.91 -20.86 6.42
N HIS A 319 -7.98 -21.20 5.52
CA HIS A 319 -7.81 -20.48 4.26
C HIS A 319 -9.01 -20.63 3.32
N ALA A 320 -9.62 -21.83 3.26
CA ALA A 320 -10.84 -22.05 2.49
C ALA A 320 -12.01 -21.21 3.02
N ILE A 321 -12.18 -21.09 4.35
CA ILE A 321 -13.18 -20.20 4.96
C ILE A 321 -12.90 -18.73 4.59
N GLY A 322 -11.64 -18.28 4.69
CA GLY A 322 -11.23 -16.93 4.30
C GLY A 322 -11.49 -16.60 2.83
N LEU A 323 -11.16 -17.54 1.93
CA LEU A 323 -11.40 -17.41 0.49
C LEU A 323 -12.90 -17.40 0.16
N CYS A 324 -13.68 -18.33 0.72
CA CYS A 324 -15.13 -18.39 0.51
C CYS A 324 -15.84 -17.15 1.04
N THR A 325 -15.45 -16.64 2.22
CA THR A 325 -16.04 -15.40 2.77
C THR A 325 -15.72 -14.19 1.89
N TRP A 326 -14.48 -14.04 1.40
CA TRP A 326 -14.12 -12.97 0.46
C TRP A 326 -14.88 -13.06 -0.87
N MET A 327 -14.96 -14.25 -1.49
CA MET A 327 -15.69 -14.43 -2.75
C MET A 327 -17.19 -14.14 -2.57
N ALA A 328 -17.79 -14.67 -1.50
CA ALA A 328 -19.20 -14.44 -1.18
C ALA A 328 -19.49 -12.96 -0.90
N SER A 329 -18.65 -12.27 -0.10
CA SER A 329 -18.83 -10.84 0.18
C SER A 329 -18.67 -9.99 -1.07
N THR A 330 -17.66 -10.28 -1.89
CA THR A 330 -17.37 -9.51 -3.12
C THR A 330 -18.53 -9.62 -4.10
N LYS A 331 -19.06 -10.84 -4.31
CA LYS A 331 -20.24 -11.05 -5.17
C LYS A 331 -21.50 -10.41 -4.59
N TYR A 332 -21.75 -10.60 -3.29
CA TYR A 332 -22.94 -10.06 -2.63
C TYR A 332 -23.01 -8.52 -2.69
N PHE A 333 -21.92 -7.83 -2.36
CA PHE A 333 -21.88 -6.35 -2.41
C PHE A 333 -21.80 -5.78 -3.83
N ALA A 334 -21.44 -6.58 -4.84
CA ALA A 334 -21.48 -6.16 -6.24
C ALA A 334 -22.86 -6.34 -6.90
N GLU A 335 -23.58 -7.43 -6.59
CA GLU A 335 -24.81 -7.83 -7.31
C GLU A 335 -26.10 -7.63 -6.49
N TYR A 336 -26.05 -7.69 -5.15
CA TYR A 336 -27.25 -7.83 -4.29
C TYR A 336 -27.34 -6.81 -3.14
N GLY A 337 -26.38 -5.90 -3.01
CA GLY A 337 -26.29 -4.96 -1.88
C GLY A 337 -27.26 -3.78 -1.96
N GLU A 338 -28.52 -3.97 -1.59
CA GLU A 338 -29.50 -2.86 -1.51
C GLU A 338 -29.20 -1.88 -0.36
N ASN A 339 -28.70 -2.37 0.79
CA ASN A 339 -28.60 -1.57 2.01
C ASN A 339 -27.24 -1.75 2.72
N ALA A 340 -26.17 -1.58 1.93
CA ALA A 340 -24.79 -1.98 2.25
C ALA A 340 -24.25 -1.58 3.63
N LYS A 341 -24.75 -0.48 4.24
CA LYS A 341 -24.35 -0.07 5.61
C LYS A 341 -24.81 -1.08 6.67
N ASN A 342 -26.02 -1.62 6.54
CA ASN A 342 -26.53 -2.65 7.46
C ASN A 342 -25.91 -4.01 7.14
N ASP A 343 -25.78 -4.33 5.85
CA ASP A 343 -25.33 -5.65 5.43
C ASP A 343 -23.85 -5.93 5.77
N VAL A 344 -23.00 -4.89 5.81
CA VAL A 344 -21.59 -5.02 6.22
C VAL A 344 -21.42 -5.43 7.69
N ILE A 345 -22.45 -5.28 8.52
CA ILE A 345 -22.43 -5.75 9.90
C ILE A 345 -22.37 -7.29 9.96
N PHE A 346 -23.05 -7.99 9.05
CA PHE A 346 -22.96 -9.46 8.97
C PHE A 346 -21.56 -9.94 8.57
N LEU A 347 -20.89 -9.20 7.68
CA LEU A 347 -19.48 -9.43 7.36
C LEU A 347 -18.59 -9.20 8.59
N GLY A 348 -18.82 -8.12 9.35
CA GLY A 348 -18.12 -7.85 10.61
C GLY A 348 -18.32 -8.94 11.66
N MET A 349 -19.55 -9.47 11.80
CA MET A 349 -19.84 -10.59 12.70
C MET A 349 -19.13 -11.88 12.28
N SER A 350 -19.07 -12.20 10.98
CA SER A 350 -18.40 -13.41 10.50
C SER A 350 -16.88 -13.39 10.71
N MET A 351 -16.26 -12.21 10.62
CA MET A 351 -14.83 -11.99 10.91
C MET A 351 -14.47 -12.26 12.38
N LEU A 352 -15.41 -12.16 13.32
CA LEU A 352 -15.17 -12.33 14.76
C LEU A 352 -15.25 -13.79 15.25
N ILE A 353 -15.63 -14.74 14.39
CA ILE A 353 -15.84 -16.14 14.78
C ILE A 353 -14.47 -16.83 14.98
N PRO A 354 -14.16 -17.38 16.17
CA PRO A 354 -12.88 -18.03 16.46
C PRO A 354 -12.88 -19.49 15.97
N TRP A 355 -12.97 -19.69 14.66
CA TRP A 355 -12.95 -20.99 14.00
C TRP A 355 -11.81 -21.91 14.46
N GLY A 356 -10.63 -21.36 14.77
CA GLY A 356 -9.49 -22.12 15.30
C GLY A 356 -9.69 -22.74 16.69
N LEU A 357 -10.67 -22.26 17.47
CA LEU A 357 -11.09 -22.90 18.73
C LEU A 357 -12.15 -23.99 18.50
N MET A 358 -12.98 -23.81 17.47
CA MET A 358 -14.04 -24.76 17.11
C MET A 358 -13.50 -25.98 16.35
N ILE A 359 -12.42 -25.81 15.58
CA ILE A 359 -11.81 -26.83 14.74
C ILE A 359 -10.36 -27.06 15.23
N PRO A 360 -10.17 -27.89 16.29
CA PRO A 360 -8.85 -28.12 16.87
C PRO A 360 -7.93 -28.87 15.89
N THR A 361 -6.64 -28.53 15.93
CA THR A 361 -5.63 -29.20 15.08
C THR A 361 -5.23 -30.56 15.67
N PRO A 362 -5.17 -31.65 14.88
CA PRO A 362 -4.68 -32.95 15.33
C PRO A 362 -3.26 -32.86 15.89
N VAL A 363 -2.95 -33.61 16.95
CA VAL A 363 -1.65 -33.51 17.66
C VAL A 363 -0.46 -33.75 16.74
N THR A 364 -0.61 -34.68 15.79
CA THR A 364 0.37 -35.04 14.76
C THR A 364 0.63 -33.93 13.72
N GLU A 365 -0.31 -32.99 13.52
CA GLU A 365 -0.18 -31.90 12.55
C GLU A 365 0.39 -30.61 13.16
N ILE A 366 0.57 -30.55 14.49
CA ILE A 366 0.98 -29.32 15.21
C ILE A 366 2.37 -28.83 14.80
N GLN A 367 3.32 -29.75 14.58
CA GLN A 367 4.68 -29.38 14.17
C GLN A 367 4.67 -28.76 12.75
N SER A 368 3.97 -29.40 11.81
CA SER A 368 3.72 -28.87 10.46
C SER A 368 2.98 -27.53 10.50
N LEU A 369 1.97 -27.36 11.36
CA LEU A 369 1.23 -26.12 11.50
C LEU A 369 2.11 -24.96 11.98
N ARG A 370 2.99 -25.17 12.97
CA ARG A 370 3.94 -24.13 13.42
C ARG A 370 4.88 -23.71 12.29
N PHE A 371 5.36 -24.66 11.49
CA PHE A 371 6.18 -24.37 10.32
C PHE A 371 5.41 -23.56 9.27
N PHE A 372 4.23 -24.02 8.86
CA PHE A 372 3.40 -23.32 7.87
C PHE A 372 3.04 -21.91 8.33
N LEU A 373 2.68 -21.71 9.59
CA LEU A 373 2.31 -20.40 10.14
C LEU A 373 3.49 -19.40 10.13
N LEU A 374 4.71 -19.86 10.45
CA LEU A 374 5.92 -19.02 10.39
C LEU A 374 6.34 -18.75 8.94
N LEU A 375 6.27 -19.76 8.07
CA LEU A 375 6.55 -19.63 6.64
C LEU A 375 5.56 -18.66 5.99
N GLU A 376 4.27 -18.86 6.19
CA GLU A 376 3.18 -18.01 5.70
C GLU A 376 3.32 -16.56 6.16
N CYS A 377 3.64 -16.32 7.44
CA CYS A 377 3.92 -14.96 7.90
C CYS A 377 5.13 -14.35 7.19
N SER A 378 6.20 -15.12 6.96
CA SER A 378 7.40 -14.61 6.27
C SER A 378 7.15 -14.33 4.78
N LEU A 379 6.43 -15.22 4.10
CA LEU A 379 6.04 -15.07 2.70
C LEU A 379 5.00 -13.97 2.52
N THR A 380 4.04 -13.83 3.43
CA THR A 380 3.04 -12.75 3.42
C THR A 380 3.72 -11.41 3.69
N ALA A 381 4.61 -11.31 4.68
CA ALA A 381 5.38 -10.10 4.91
C ALA A 381 6.23 -9.73 3.69
N ALA A 382 6.91 -10.70 3.06
CA ALA A 382 7.69 -10.47 1.85
C ALA A 382 6.82 -10.04 0.65
N ALA A 383 5.74 -10.78 0.34
CA ALA A 383 4.85 -10.48 -0.77
C ALA A 383 4.12 -9.14 -0.59
N VAL A 384 3.60 -8.86 0.61
CA VAL A 384 3.04 -7.54 0.93
C VAL A 384 4.13 -6.48 0.85
N SER A 385 5.39 -6.75 1.22
CA SER A 385 6.44 -5.71 1.17
C SER A 385 6.81 -5.26 -0.26
N LEU A 386 6.64 -6.16 -1.25
CA LEU A 386 6.84 -5.85 -2.67
C LEU A 386 5.74 -4.96 -3.25
N VAL A 387 4.53 -5.00 -2.67
CA VAL A 387 3.36 -4.20 -3.11
C VAL A 387 3.21 -2.93 -2.26
N ASN A 388 3.40 -3.07 -0.94
CA ASN A 388 3.21 -2.07 0.10
C ASN A 388 4.16 -2.35 1.28
N PHE A 389 5.40 -1.89 1.18
CA PHE A 389 6.41 -2.02 2.24
C PHE A 389 5.89 -1.56 3.61
N SER A 390 5.15 -0.45 3.63
CA SER A 390 4.66 0.18 4.85
C SER A 390 3.58 -0.67 5.56
N LEU A 391 2.65 -1.25 4.81
CA LEU A 391 1.67 -2.20 5.33
C LEU A 391 2.34 -3.49 5.80
N ALA A 392 3.35 -3.99 5.07
CA ALA A 392 4.12 -5.17 5.47
C ALA A 392 4.88 -4.94 6.77
N LEU A 393 5.46 -3.75 6.97
CA LEU A 393 6.14 -3.38 8.19
C LEU A 393 5.15 -3.27 9.36
N CYS A 394 4.01 -2.59 9.19
CA CYS A 394 2.94 -2.55 10.20
C CYS A 394 2.41 -3.95 10.55
N PHE A 395 2.22 -4.82 9.55
CA PHE A 395 1.85 -6.23 9.76
C PHE A 395 2.94 -6.97 10.55
N ALA A 396 4.20 -6.89 10.14
CA ALA A 396 5.32 -7.59 10.78
C ALA A 396 5.54 -7.13 12.23
N LEU A 397 5.41 -5.83 12.52
CA LEU A 397 5.52 -5.26 13.87
C LEU A 397 4.54 -5.88 14.88
N VAL A 398 3.39 -6.36 14.39
CA VAL A 398 2.34 -6.98 15.22
C VAL A 398 2.40 -8.50 15.14
N ALA A 399 2.44 -9.06 13.93
CA ALA A 399 2.37 -10.49 13.68
C ALA A 399 3.63 -11.23 14.16
N VAL A 400 4.84 -10.72 13.92
CA VAL A 400 6.08 -11.41 14.28
C VAL A 400 6.22 -11.66 15.80
N PRO A 401 6.08 -10.66 16.70
CA PRO A 401 6.18 -10.92 18.15
C PRO A 401 5.04 -11.80 18.67
N VAL A 402 3.83 -11.68 18.11
CA VAL A 402 2.70 -12.59 18.39
C VAL A 402 3.08 -14.03 18.02
N LEU A 403 3.45 -14.30 16.77
CA LEU A 403 3.76 -15.64 16.28
C LEU A 403 4.96 -16.28 16.98
N ILE A 404 6.03 -15.52 17.23
CA ILE A 404 7.19 -15.99 18.03
C ILE A 404 6.74 -16.40 19.43
N LYS A 405 5.73 -15.74 20.02
CA LYS A 405 5.24 -16.05 21.37
C LYS A 405 4.24 -17.21 21.41
N PHE A 406 3.43 -17.39 20.37
CA PHE A 406 2.42 -18.44 20.30
C PHE A 406 2.92 -19.78 19.74
N THR A 407 4.02 -19.78 18.98
CA THR A 407 4.70 -21.02 18.55
C THR A 407 5.58 -21.67 19.62
N GLN A 408 5.86 -20.97 20.73
CA GLN A 408 6.62 -21.49 21.89
C GLN A 408 5.84 -22.53 22.70
N ASP A 409 6.48 -23.66 22.99
CA ASP A 409 5.94 -24.75 23.80
C ASP A 409 5.50 -24.36 25.23
N ASN A 410 4.59 -25.19 25.78
CA ASN A 410 3.92 -24.94 27.05
C ASN A 410 3.84 -26.18 27.95
N GLU A 411 4.33 -26.03 29.18
CA GLU A 411 4.27 -27.06 30.24
C GLU A 411 3.11 -26.85 31.24
N LYS A 412 2.60 -25.62 31.42
CA LYS A 412 1.72 -25.26 32.55
C LYS A 412 0.36 -24.68 32.11
N ARG A 413 -0.73 -25.32 32.57
CA ARG A 413 -2.15 -24.99 32.27
C ARG A 413 -2.54 -23.49 32.42
N PRO A 414 -2.22 -22.77 33.52
CA PRO A 414 -2.62 -21.37 33.65
C PRO A 414 -1.93 -20.44 32.64
N ARG A 415 -0.71 -20.79 32.20
CA ARG A 415 0.00 -20.00 31.17
C ARG A 415 -0.62 -20.17 29.78
N ALA A 416 -1.15 -21.36 29.46
CA ALA A 416 -1.88 -21.59 28.22
C ALA A 416 -3.19 -20.79 28.16
N LEU A 417 -3.95 -20.77 29.27
CA LEU A 417 -5.19 -19.97 29.36
C LEU A 417 -4.91 -18.46 29.23
N LEU A 418 -3.90 -17.94 29.94
CA LEU A 418 -3.49 -16.54 29.82
C LEU A 418 -3.05 -16.19 28.38
N ARG A 419 -2.28 -17.09 27.73
CA ARG A 419 -1.92 -16.91 26.32
C ARG A 419 -3.14 -16.91 25.41
N THR A 420 -4.08 -17.84 25.57
CA THR A 420 -5.31 -17.89 24.75
C THR A 420 -6.14 -16.61 24.91
N ALA A 421 -6.26 -16.07 26.12
CA ALA A 421 -6.90 -14.78 26.37
C ALA A 421 -6.17 -13.62 25.68
N LEU A 422 -4.83 -13.61 25.69
CA LEU A 422 -4.03 -12.62 24.95
C LEU A 422 -4.16 -12.77 23.43
N ALA A 423 -4.24 -13.99 22.90
CA ALA A 423 -4.47 -14.24 21.47
C ALA A 423 -5.84 -13.71 21.02
N LEU A 424 -6.89 -13.92 21.83
CA LEU A 424 -8.22 -13.37 21.60
C LEU A 424 -8.22 -11.83 21.69
N ALA A 425 -7.46 -11.24 22.61
CA ALA A 425 -7.28 -9.79 22.69
C ALA A 425 -6.53 -9.21 21.47
N CYS A 426 -5.60 -9.97 20.89
CA CYS A 426 -4.88 -9.64 19.64
C CYS A 426 -5.70 -9.93 18.36
N HIS A 427 -7.03 -9.81 18.41
CA HIS A 427 -7.89 -9.95 17.23
C HIS A 427 -7.58 -8.84 16.19
N PRO A 428 -7.40 -9.13 14.89
CA PRO A 428 -7.08 -8.13 13.86
C PRO A 428 -8.04 -6.93 13.84
N ALA A 429 -9.35 -7.18 13.91
CA ALA A 429 -10.35 -6.12 14.01
C ALA A 429 -10.24 -5.25 15.28
N GLY A 430 -9.81 -5.82 16.42
CA GLY A 430 -9.60 -5.07 17.66
C GLY A 430 -8.35 -4.18 17.59
N ILE A 431 -7.28 -4.70 16.99
CA ILE A 431 -6.05 -3.94 16.71
C ILE A 431 -6.34 -2.80 15.74
N TYR A 432 -7.12 -3.05 14.69
CA TYR A 432 -7.58 -2.02 13.75
C TYR A 432 -8.48 -0.97 14.42
N GLY A 433 -9.39 -1.39 15.31
CA GLY A 433 -10.20 -0.48 16.14
C GLY A 433 -9.36 0.43 17.04
N LEU A 434 -8.37 -0.13 17.75
CA LEU A 434 -7.40 0.63 18.56
C LEU A 434 -6.65 1.65 17.69
N PHE A 435 -6.22 1.23 16.50
CA PHE A 435 -5.55 2.09 15.54
C PHE A 435 -6.45 3.23 15.02
N LEU A 436 -7.74 2.99 14.77
CA LEU A 436 -8.69 4.04 14.36
C LEU A 436 -8.94 5.09 15.46
N VAL A 437 -8.86 4.70 16.74
CA VAL A 437 -9.04 5.61 17.89
C VAL A 437 -7.80 6.43 18.19
N TYR A 438 -6.62 5.80 18.23
CA TYR A 438 -5.39 6.41 18.73
C TYR A 438 -4.40 6.73 17.60
N GLY A 439 -4.21 5.82 16.64
CA GLY A 439 -3.24 5.99 15.54
C GLY A 439 -3.71 6.98 14.49
N LYS A 440 -4.91 6.78 13.91
CA LYS A 440 -5.46 7.61 12.85
C LYS A 440 -5.56 9.10 13.20
N PRO A 441 -6.02 9.52 14.39
CA PRO A 441 -6.12 10.95 14.69
C PRO A 441 -4.73 11.59 14.93
N TYR A 442 -3.83 10.87 15.58
CA TYR A 442 -2.45 11.31 15.83
C TYR A 442 -1.63 11.48 14.54
N LEU A 443 -1.75 10.51 13.61
CA LEU A 443 -1.01 10.49 12.35
C LEU A 443 -1.70 11.33 11.25
N GLY A 444 -3.03 11.36 11.25
CA GLY A 444 -3.89 12.05 10.28
C GLY A 444 -4.23 13.51 10.60
N TYR A 445 -3.32 14.26 11.22
CA TYR A 445 -3.40 15.71 11.49
C TYR A 445 -4.55 16.19 12.41
N GLY A 446 -5.36 15.29 12.97
CA GLY A 446 -6.50 15.62 13.82
C GLY A 446 -6.29 15.16 15.25
N GLY A 447 -5.54 15.91 16.06
CA GLY A 447 -5.00 15.48 17.37
C GLY A 447 -5.99 15.21 18.53
N LYS A 448 -7.21 14.72 18.27
CA LYS A 448 -8.17 14.25 19.29
C LYS A 448 -8.59 12.81 18.99
N ALA A 449 -8.56 11.95 20.00
CA ALA A 449 -9.03 10.57 19.89
C ALA A 449 -10.52 10.51 19.49
N LEU A 450 -10.89 9.53 18.66
CA LEU A 450 -12.26 9.33 18.20
C LEU A 450 -13.04 8.45 19.18
N SER A 451 -14.37 8.63 19.28
CA SER A 451 -15.23 7.70 20.03
C SER A 451 -15.35 6.36 19.28
N LEU A 452 -15.33 5.27 20.07
CA LEU A 452 -15.43 3.90 19.57
C LEU A 452 -16.91 3.49 19.46
N ASP A 453 -17.62 4.14 18.55
CA ASP A 453 -19.01 3.83 18.24
C ASP A 453 -19.13 2.72 17.18
N VAL A 454 -20.23 1.96 17.21
CA VAL A 454 -20.49 0.88 16.23
C VAL A 454 -20.46 1.41 14.80
N ASP A 455 -21.01 2.62 14.58
CA ASP A 455 -20.96 3.32 13.30
C ASP A 455 -19.54 3.53 12.77
N THR A 456 -18.56 3.80 13.66
CA THR A 456 -17.15 3.99 13.26
C THR A 456 -16.58 2.70 12.65
N PHE A 457 -16.90 1.54 13.23
CA PHE A 457 -16.47 0.23 12.74
C PHE A 457 -17.21 -0.16 11.46
N THR A 458 -18.53 0.03 11.41
CA THR A 458 -19.36 -0.17 10.21
C THR A 458 -18.88 0.67 9.03
N ASN A 459 -18.58 1.95 9.24
CA ASN A 459 -18.05 2.84 8.21
C ASN A 459 -16.65 2.45 7.74
N ALA A 460 -15.80 1.90 8.62
CA ALA A 460 -14.47 1.42 8.25
C ALA A 460 -14.52 0.12 7.43
N LEU A 461 -15.41 -0.81 7.78
CA LEU A 461 -15.68 -2.02 6.97
C LEU A 461 -16.30 -1.66 5.61
N LEU A 462 -17.30 -0.77 5.58
CA LEU A 462 -17.90 -0.29 4.34
C LEU A 462 -16.86 0.38 3.43
N ARG A 463 -15.92 1.13 4.02
CA ARG A 463 -14.77 1.70 3.29
C ARG A 463 -13.86 0.62 2.69
N LEU A 464 -13.50 -0.42 3.45
CA LEU A 464 -12.69 -1.55 2.93
C LEU A 464 -13.38 -2.28 1.77
N VAL A 465 -14.68 -2.54 1.88
CA VAL A 465 -15.48 -3.14 0.81
C VAL A 465 -15.53 -2.23 -0.42
N LYS A 466 -15.80 -0.93 -0.24
CA LYS A 466 -15.82 0.04 -1.33
C LYS A 466 -14.45 0.18 -2.01
N GLU A 467 -13.36 0.25 -1.25
CA GLU A 467 -12.00 0.37 -1.80
C GLU A 467 -11.58 -0.88 -2.59
N ASN A 468 -12.00 -2.08 -2.16
CA ASN A 468 -11.82 -3.32 -2.91
C ASN A 468 -12.65 -3.34 -4.21
N LEU A 469 -13.95 -3.01 -4.14
CA LEU A 469 -14.86 -3.11 -5.30
C LEU A 469 -14.66 -2.01 -6.35
N VAL A 470 -14.36 -0.78 -5.93
CA VAL A 470 -14.28 0.39 -6.84
C VAL A 470 -12.85 0.64 -7.32
N TYR A 471 -11.84 0.35 -6.49
CA TYR A 471 -10.44 0.66 -6.81
C TYR A 471 -9.52 -0.56 -6.87
N GLY A 472 -10.03 -1.78 -6.66
CA GLY A 472 -9.21 -3.00 -6.66
C GLY A 472 -8.23 -3.11 -5.47
N SER A 473 -8.50 -2.42 -4.35
CA SER A 473 -7.62 -2.43 -3.17
C SER A 473 -7.44 -3.84 -2.59
N HIS A 474 -6.20 -4.29 -2.45
CA HIS A 474 -5.87 -5.63 -1.95
C HIS A 474 -6.01 -5.80 -0.42
N VAL A 475 -6.35 -4.74 0.32
CA VAL A 475 -6.37 -4.77 1.80
C VAL A 475 -7.48 -5.69 2.33
N LEU A 476 -8.66 -5.72 1.70
CA LEU A 476 -9.76 -6.61 2.10
C LEU A 476 -9.46 -8.11 1.88
N PRO A 477 -9.01 -8.55 0.68
CA PRO A 477 -8.62 -9.95 0.48
C PRO A 477 -7.42 -10.34 1.35
N LEU A 478 -6.43 -9.46 1.57
CA LEU A 478 -5.34 -9.73 2.50
C LEU A 478 -5.85 -10.00 3.93
N LEU A 479 -6.80 -9.19 4.40
CA LEU A 479 -7.41 -9.37 5.72
C LEU A 479 -8.17 -10.69 5.84
N LEU A 480 -9.03 -11.00 4.86
CA LEU A 480 -9.92 -12.17 4.88
C LEU A 480 -9.21 -13.50 4.58
N VAL A 481 -8.27 -13.51 3.63
CA VAL A 481 -7.66 -14.74 3.11
C VAL A 481 -6.36 -15.11 3.84
N LEU A 482 -5.68 -14.15 4.48
CA LEU A 482 -4.39 -14.37 5.15
C LEU A 482 -4.40 -13.95 6.63
N VAL A 483 -4.71 -12.69 6.95
CA VAL A 483 -4.55 -12.19 8.34
C VAL A 483 -5.53 -12.85 9.33
N LEU A 484 -6.80 -13.02 8.97
CA LEU A 484 -7.80 -13.69 9.82
C LEU A 484 -7.59 -15.22 9.91
N PRO A 485 -7.21 -15.93 8.84
CA PRO A 485 -6.74 -17.31 8.93
C PRO A 485 -5.51 -17.48 9.83
N MET A 486 -4.45 -16.66 9.68
CA MET A 486 -3.29 -16.70 10.58
C MET A 486 -3.69 -16.53 12.05
N TRP A 487 -4.54 -15.54 12.36
CA TRP A 487 -5.04 -15.35 13.73
C TRP A 487 -5.81 -16.56 14.24
N ASN A 488 -6.69 -17.15 13.43
CA ASN A 488 -7.41 -18.36 13.80
C ASN A 488 -6.46 -19.55 14.05
N LEU A 489 -5.41 -19.73 13.24
CA LEU A 489 -4.44 -20.80 13.39
C LEU A 489 -3.52 -20.65 14.62
N VAL A 490 -3.40 -19.44 15.17
CA VAL A 490 -2.72 -19.17 16.45
C VAL A 490 -3.52 -19.68 17.66
N LEU A 491 -4.86 -19.65 17.61
CA LEU A 491 -5.72 -20.03 18.72
C LEU A 491 -5.56 -21.50 19.20
N PRO A 492 -5.55 -22.53 18.33
CA PRO A 492 -5.34 -23.91 18.78
C PRO A 492 -3.92 -24.10 19.33
N LEU A 493 -2.91 -23.46 18.75
CA LEU A 493 -1.52 -23.53 19.23
C LEU A 493 -1.37 -22.96 20.66
N ALA A 494 -2.16 -21.95 21.03
CA ALA A 494 -2.14 -21.38 22.38
C ALA A 494 -2.65 -22.35 23.48
N LEU A 495 -3.48 -23.33 23.11
CA LEU A 495 -4.09 -24.31 24.02
C LEU A 495 -3.28 -25.62 24.19
N VAL A 496 -2.45 -25.96 23.21
CA VAL A 496 -1.67 -27.21 23.15
C VAL A 496 -0.67 -27.33 24.32
N ARG A 497 -0.46 -28.57 24.79
CA ARG A 497 0.46 -28.91 25.89
C ARG A 497 1.54 -29.88 25.43
N LEU A 498 2.77 -29.66 25.87
CA LEU A 498 3.94 -30.49 25.53
C LEU A 498 3.72 -31.99 25.84
N LYS A 499 3.14 -32.30 27.00
CA LYS A 499 2.88 -33.69 27.44
C LYS A 499 1.92 -34.48 26.52
N LEU A 500 1.05 -33.81 25.75
CA LEU A 500 0.20 -34.51 24.78
C LEU A 500 0.99 -34.91 23.53
N VAL A 501 1.90 -34.06 23.07
CA VAL A 501 2.72 -34.30 21.87
C VAL A 501 3.67 -35.47 22.12
N GLN A 502 4.42 -35.43 23.22
CA GLN A 502 5.41 -36.47 23.55
C GLN A 502 4.81 -37.87 23.77
N HIS A 503 3.56 -37.95 24.24
CA HIS A 503 2.88 -39.23 24.48
C HIS A 503 2.38 -39.86 23.17
N VAL A 504 1.90 -39.04 22.23
CA VAL A 504 1.46 -39.48 20.90
C VAL A 504 2.65 -39.83 20.02
N ASP A 505 3.74 -39.08 20.08
CA ASP A 505 4.98 -39.40 19.37
C ASP A 505 5.52 -40.77 19.82
N ALA A 506 5.51 -41.06 21.13
CA ALA A 506 5.91 -42.36 21.68
C ALA A 506 5.02 -43.52 21.20
N GLU A 507 3.69 -43.38 21.29
CA GLU A 507 2.74 -44.39 20.80
C GLU A 507 2.85 -44.60 19.28
N ALA A 508 3.11 -43.54 18.51
CA ALA A 508 3.31 -43.62 17.07
C ALA A 508 4.63 -44.33 16.70
N GLN A 509 5.71 -44.09 17.46
CA GLN A 509 6.99 -44.80 17.32
C GLN A 509 6.79 -46.30 17.60
N GLU A 510 6.15 -46.62 18.73
CA GLU A 510 5.88 -47.99 19.19
C GLU A 510 4.99 -48.75 18.19
N ALA A 511 3.97 -48.10 17.62
CA ALA A 511 3.13 -48.67 16.56
C ALA A 511 3.85 -48.87 15.21
N VAL A 512 4.91 -48.10 14.93
CA VAL A 512 5.75 -48.28 13.73
C VAL A 512 6.74 -49.42 13.91
N ASP A 513 7.34 -49.55 15.10
CA ASP A 513 8.30 -50.62 15.38
C ASP A 513 7.58 -51.98 15.54
N VAL A 514 6.40 -52.04 16.18
CA VAL A 514 5.52 -53.24 16.19
C VAL A 514 5.03 -53.65 14.77
N ARG A 515 5.08 -52.75 13.78
CA ARG A 515 4.83 -53.07 12.36
C ARG A 515 6.07 -53.55 11.61
N LYS A 516 7.28 -53.32 12.11
CA LYS A 516 8.51 -53.93 11.57
C LYS A 516 8.66 -55.35 12.12
N ASP A 517 8.49 -55.54 13.42
CA ASP A 517 8.57 -56.85 14.11
C ASP A 517 7.50 -57.88 13.66
N LYS A 518 6.54 -57.47 12.81
CA LYS A 518 5.55 -58.37 12.17
C LYS A 518 5.80 -58.63 10.68
N ASN A 519 6.83 -58.02 10.12
CA ASN A 519 7.24 -58.14 8.72
C ASN A 519 8.69 -58.65 8.56
N GLU A 520 9.35 -58.98 9.67
CA GLU A 520 10.50 -59.90 9.76
C GLU A 520 10.00 -61.29 10.21
#